data_AF-A0A6J0TPC7-F1
#
_entry.id   AF-A0A6J0TPC7-F1
#
_cell.length_a   1.000
_cell.length_b   1.000
_cell.length_c   1.000
_cell.angle_alpha   90.00
_cell.angle_beta   90.00
_cell.angle_gamma   90.00
#
_symmetry.space_group_name_H-M   'P 1'
#
loop_
_entity.id
_entity.type
_entity.pdbx_description
1 polymer ?
#
loop_
_entity_poly.entity_id
_entity_poly.type
_entity_poly.pdbx_seq_one_letter_code
_entity_poly.pdbx_strand_id
1 'polypeptide(L)'
;MAAAVVGAVASELQNDHLLPESEEGRPPTSGNEEEGVLVTPDPGKPRSTSLGEKRKEILSIPKGKPKSGRVWKDRNKQRFSYMIQDKPLRTSWERKMKERQERKLVKDFARQLKEEKQREREEKKKRREENLKRRLENERKAEIVQVIRNPVKLKRAKKKQLRRIEKRDTLALLQKHQLQRKVAKE
;
A
#
# COMPACT_ATOMS: atom_id res chain seq x y z
N MET A 1 -16.67 1.67 55.79
CA MET A 1 -17.32 2.75 55.00
C MET A 1 -17.40 2.27 53.57
N ALA A 2 -18.56 1.73 53.19
CA ALA A 2 -18.81 1.26 51.83
C ALA A 2 -19.44 2.41 51.04
N ALA A 3 -18.80 2.83 49.96
CA ALA A 3 -19.37 3.75 48.99
C ALA A 3 -19.52 2.96 47.69
N ALA A 4 -20.75 2.49 47.44
CA ALA A 4 -21.19 2.03 46.14
C ALA A 4 -21.61 3.27 45.35
N VAL A 5 -20.85 3.61 44.31
CA VAL A 5 -21.30 4.58 43.29
C VAL A 5 -21.99 3.78 42.20
N VAL A 6 -23.31 3.96 42.22
CA VAL A 6 -24.30 3.55 41.23
C VAL A 6 -24.03 4.26 39.91
N GLY A 7 -24.07 3.48 38.83
CA GLY A 7 -24.77 3.83 37.60
C GLY A 7 -24.25 5.02 36.77
N ALA A 8 -23.57 4.70 35.68
CA ALA A 8 -23.71 5.42 34.42
C ALA A 8 -23.51 4.44 33.26
N VAL A 9 -24.58 3.71 32.94
CA VAL A 9 -24.79 3.09 31.64
C VAL A 9 -25.19 4.21 30.68
N ALA A 10 -24.26 4.63 29.84
CA ALA A 10 -24.51 5.56 28.75
C ALA A 10 -24.05 4.91 27.44
N SER A 11 -25.02 4.25 26.82
CA SER A 11 -25.32 4.31 25.39
C SER A 11 -24.25 3.80 24.42
N GLU A 12 -24.42 2.51 24.09
CA GLU A 12 -24.25 1.97 22.74
C GLU A 12 -24.59 3.01 21.66
N LEU A 13 -23.58 3.40 20.88
CA LEU A 13 -23.76 3.88 19.52
C LEU A 13 -23.38 2.73 18.58
N GLN A 14 -24.23 1.72 18.49
CA GLN A 14 -24.41 1.03 17.21
C GLN A 14 -25.09 2.02 16.27
N ASN A 15 -24.31 2.60 15.37
CA ASN A 15 -24.84 2.99 14.07
C ASN A 15 -24.44 1.89 13.08
N ASP A 16 -25.11 0.75 13.21
CA ASP A 16 -25.26 -0.21 12.12
C ASP A 16 -26.18 0.44 11.07
N HIS A 17 -25.61 1.24 10.18
CA HIS A 17 -26.29 1.65 8.97
C HIS A 17 -26.06 0.58 7.90
N LEU A 18 -26.82 -0.51 8.02
CA LEU A 18 -27.09 -1.43 6.92
C LEU A 18 -27.73 -0.65 5.75
N LEU A 19 -27.27 -0.99 4.55
CA LEU A 19 -27.63 -0.42 3.25
C LEU A 19 -29.14 -0.51 2.96
N PRO A 20 -29.62 0.27 1.99
CA PRO A 20 -30.46 -0.29 0.96
C PRO A 20 -29.64 -0.45 -0.33
N GLU A 21 -29.30 -1.71 -0.63
CA GLU A 21 -28.97 -2.15 -1.98
C GLU A 21 -30.22 -1.96 -2.84
N SER A 22 -30.16 -1.12 -3.87
CA SER A 22 -31.16 -1.13 -4.93
C SER A 22 -30.76 -2.19 -5.95
N GLU A 23 -31.28 -3.40 -5.75
CA GLU A 23 -31.44 -4.39 -6.80
C GLU A 23 -32.51 -3.91 -7.79
N GLU A 24 -32.13 -3.76 -9.06
CA GLU A 24 -33.05 -3.73 -10.19
C GLU A 24 -32.65 -4.87 -11.14
N GLY A 25 -33.36 -6.00 -10.97
CA GLY A 25 -33.89 -6.78 -12.08
C GLY A 25 -32.94 -7.71 -12.83
N ARG A 26 -32.85 -8.97 -12.38
CA ARG A 26 -32.53 -10.10 -13.27
C ARG A 26 -33.74 -11.06 -13.35
N PRO A 27 -34.45 -11.14 -14.49
CA PRO A 27 -35.41 -12.20 -14.76
C PRO A 27 -34.74 -13.40 -15.51
N PRO A 28 -35.44 -14.55 -15.61
CA PRO A 28 -34.88 -15.87 -15.31
C PRO A 28 -34.43 -16.70 -16.53
N THR A 29 -33.75 -17.80 -16.21
CA THR A 29 -33.33 -18.87 -17.13
C THR A 29 -34.49 -19.77 -17.58
N SER A 30 -34.63 -19.98 -18.90
CA SER A 30 -35.32 -21.12 -19.53
C SER A 30 -34.71 -21.28 -20.94
N GLY A 31 -33.95 -22.32 -21.24
CA GLY A 31 -34.46 -23.56 -21.84
C GLY A 31 -33.97 -23.65 -23.30
N ASN A 32 -33.20 -24.68 -23.62
CA ASN A 32 -32.66 -24.99 -24.96
C ASN A 32 -33.77 -25.25 -25.98
N GLU A 33 -33.57 -24.88 -27.25
CA GLU A 33 -33.90 -25.66 -28.46
C GLU A 33 -33.36 -24.94 -29.72
N GLU A 34 -33.09 -25.73 -30.76
CA GLU A 34 -32.20 -25.47 -31.88
C GLU A 34 -32.82 -24.72 -33.08
N GLU A 35 -31.96 -24.36 -34.05
CA GLU A 35 -32.21 -24.11 -35.48
C GLU A 35 -32.92 -22.80 -35.91
N GLY A 36 -32.30 -22.06 -36.85
CA GLY A 36 -33.03 -21.07 -37.66
C GLY A 36 -32.24 -19.83 -38.14
N VAL A 37 -31.63 -19.93 -39.31
CA VAL A 37 -31.05 -18.86 -40.12
C VAL A 37 -32.07 -17.73 -40.44
N LEU A 38 -31.73 -16.46 -40.21
CA LEU A 38 -31.84 -15.35 -41.20
C LEU A 38 -31.29 -14.01 -40.62
N VAL A 39 -30.15 -13.52 -41.12
CA VAL A 39 -29.71 -12.13 -40.88
C VAL A 39 -30.11 -11.29 -42.09
N THR A 40 -31.05 -10.36 -41.89
CA THR A 40 -31.37 -9.30 -42.86
C THR A 40 -30.43 -8.11 -42.67
N PRO A 41 -29.79 -7.58 -43.74
CA PRO A 41 -29.01 -6.35 -43.65
C PRO A 41 -29.87 -5.08 -43.83
N ASP A 42 -29.67 -4.13 -42.93
CA ASP A 42 -30.33 -2.81 -42.85
C ASP A 42 -29.76 -1.80 -43.89
N PRO A 43 -30.56 -0.90 -44.51
CA PRO A 43 -30.14 -0.07 -45.64
C PRO A 43 -29.87 1.39 -45.24
N GLY A 44 -28.62 1.89 -45.37
CA GLY A 44 -28.35 3.28 -44.94
C GLY A 44 -27.02 3.99 -45.28
N LYS A 45 -26.43 3.82 -46.50
CA LYS A 45 -25.55 4.77 -47.28
C LYS A 45 -24.24 5.34 -46.63
N PRO A 46 -23.16 5.71 -47.39
CA PRO A 46 -23.03 5.79 -48.84
C PRO A 46 -22.04 4.81 -49.48
N ARG A 47 -22.43 4.41 -50.69
CA ARG A 47 -21.60 3.68 -51.67
C ARG A 47 -20.50 4.64 -52.13
N SER A 48 -19.26 4.43 -51.68
CA SER A 48 -18.11 5.04 -52.33
C SER A 48 -17.96 4.37 -53.70
N THR A 49 -18.23 5.13 -54.76
CA THR A 49 -17.82 4.77 -56.12
C THR A 49 -16.30 4.83 -56.20
N SER A 50 -15.61 3.75 -55.84
CA SER A 50 -14.21 3.58 -56.28
C SER A 50 -14.25 3.13 -57.72
N LEU A 51 -14.32 4.12 -58.62
CA LEU A 51 -13.90 3.98 -60.00
C LEU A 51 -12.57 3.23 -60.01
N GLY A 52 -12.52 2.16 -60.81
CA GLY A 52 -11.43 1.19 -60.80
C GLY A 52 -10.08 1.85 -61.00
N GLU A 53 -9.30 1.92 -59.93
CA GLU A 53 -7.86 1.95 -60.05
C GLU A 53 -7.43 0.55 -60.49
N LYS A 54 -7.37 0.37 -61.82
CA LYS A 54 -6.49 -0.62 -62.43
C LYS A 54 -5.09 -0.33 -61.91
N ARG A 55 -4.73 -0.93 -60.78
CA ARG A 55 -3.34 -1.12 -60.40
C ARG A 55 -2.72 -1.76 -61.63
N LYS A 56 -1.80 -1.05 -62.27
CA LYS A 56 -0.96 -1.61 -63.31
C LYS A 56 -0.36 -2.87 -62.70
N GLU A 57 -0.89 -4.02 -63.07
CA GLU A 57 -0.18 -5.28 -62.97
C GLU A 57 1.04 -5.07 -63.86
N ILE A 58 2.10 -4.56 -63.24
CA ILE A 58 3.43 -4.62 -63.82
C ILE A 58 3.67 -6.12 -63.92
N LEU A 59 3.47 -6.67 -65.12
CA LEU A 59 3.79 -8.04 -65.49
C LEU A 59 5.04 -8.46 -64.71
N SER A 60 4.85 -9.24 -63.64
CA SER A 60 5.93 -9.56 -62.74
C SER A 60 6.79 -10.58 -63.48
N ILE A 61 7.80 -10.09 -64.18
CA ILE A 61 8.71 -10.94 -64.96
C ILE A 61 9.21 -12.04 -64.01
N PRO A 62 8.87 -13.32 -64.25
CA PRO A 62 9.31 -14.41 -63.41
C PRO A 62 10.84 -14.45 -63.51
N LYS A 63 11.50 -14.13 -62.40
CA LYS A 63 12.97 -14.10 -62.39
C LYS A 63 13.48 -15.53 -62.28
N GLY A 64 14.38 -15.91 -63.20
CA GLY A 64 14.99 -17.23 -63.22
C GLY A 64 15.80 -17.53 -61.96
N LYS A 65 15.98 -18.83 -61.68
CA LYS A 65 16.89 -19.31 -60.63
C LYS A 65 18.34 -19.10 -61.11
N PRO A 66 19.26 -18.67 -60.24
CA PRO A 66 20.67 -18.54 -60.63
C PRO A 66 21.23 -19.92 -61.00
N LYS A 67 22.17 -19.95 -61.95
CA LYS A 67 22.76 -21.19 -62.50
C LYS A 67 23.38 -22.10 -61.42
N SER A 68 23.84 -21.53 -60.30
CA SER A 68 24.42 -22.26 -59.17
C SER A 68 23.41 -22.74 -58.11
N GLY A 69 22.12 -22.38 -58.24
CA GLY A 69 21.08 -22.70 -57.26
C GLY A 69 21.19 -22.00 -55.90
N ARG A 70 22.33 -21.37 -55.59
CA ARG A 70 22.56 -20.65 -54.33
C ARG A 70 22.36 -19.15 -54.52
N VAL A 71 21.33 -18.61 -53.86
CA VAL A 71 21.05 -17.18 -53.81
C VAL A 71 21.78 -16.57 -52.63
N TRP A 72 22.81 -15.77 -52.88
CA TRP A 72 23.67 -15.21 -51.82
C TRP A 72 23.07 -13.99 -51.08
N LYS A 73 21.96 -13.42 -51.59
CA LYS A 73 21.26 -12.26 -51.03
C LYS A 73 19.75 -12.46 -51.09
N ASP A 74 19.07 -12.36 -49.96
CA ASP A 74 17.61 -12.41 -49.91
C ASP A 74 17.01 -11.18 -50.58
N ARG A 75 16.25 -11.40 -51.65
CA ARG A 75 15.59 -10.33 -52.41
C ARG A 75 14.39 -9.72 -51.67
N ASN A 76 13.97 -10.34 -50.56
CA ASN A 76 12.75 -10.02 -49.81
C ASN A 76 13.02 -9.30 -48.46
N LYS A 77 14.18 -8.69 -48.27
CA LYS A 77 14.37 -7.77 -47.13
C LYS A 77 13.65 -6.46 -47.45
N GLN A 78 12.62 -6.16 -46.66
CA GLN A 78 11.91 -4.88 -46.73
C GLN A 78 12.92 -3.75 -46.66
N ARG A 79 12.80 -2.78 -47.56
CA ARG A 79 13.70 -1.62 -47.60
C ARG A 79 13.45 -0.76 -46.36
N PHE A 80 14.46 -0.03 -45.87
CA PHE A 80 14.27 0.94 -44.79
C PHE A 80 13.19 1.99 -45.12
N SER A 81 12.94 2.24 -46.42
CA SER A 81 11.83 3.08 -46.89
C SER A 81 10.42 2.48 -46.66
N TYR A 82 10.32 1.19 -46.36
CA TYR A 82 9.08 0.53 -45.93
C TYR A 82 8.79 0.76 -44.43
N MET A 83 9.78 1.26 -43.67
CA MET A 83 9.55 1.71 -42.30
C MET A 83 8.66 2.95 -42.34
N ILE A 84 7.38 2.78 -42.03
CA ILE A 84 6.43 3.87 -41.89
C ILE A 84 6.91 4.72 -40.70
N GLN A 85 7.45 5.89 -41.00
CA GLN A 85 7.70 6.90 -39.98
C GLN A 85 6.37 7.58 -39.69
N ASP A 86 5.70 7.14 -38.63
CA ASP A 86 4.50 7.81 -38.16
C ASP A 86 4.81 9.28 -37.89
N LYS A 87 4.00 10.17 -38.44
CA LYS A 87 4.08 11.59 -38.11
C LYS A 87 3.90 11.69 -36.60
N PRO A 88 4.88 12.21 -35.85
CA PRO A 88 4.73 12.32 -34.41
C PRO A 88 3.55 13.25 -34.16
N LEU A 89 2.49 12.72 -33.54
CA LEU A 89 1.29 13.49 -33.25
C LEU A 89 1.70 14.64 -32.31
N ARG A 90 1.90 15.83 -32.87
CA ARG A 90 2.32 17.01 -32.12
C ARG A 90 1.15 17.42 -31.24
N THR A 91 1.18 17.01 -29.98
CA THR A 91 0.21 17.47 -28.99
C THR A 91 0.37 18.97 -28.77
N SER A 92 -0.75 19.67 -28.68
CA SER A 92 -0.78 21.11 -28.36
C SER A 92 -0.17 21.38 -26.99
N TRP A 93 0.31 22.61 -26.79
CA TRP A 93 0.91 23.04 -25.52
C TRP A 93 -0.04 22.89 -24.33
N GLU A 94 -1.31 23.22 -24.52
CA GLU A 94 -2.37 23.06 -23.52
C GLU A 94 -2.51 21.61 -23.06
N ARG A 95 -2.48 20.65 -23.99
CA ARG A 95 -2.54 19.22 -23.66
C ARG A 95 -1.33 18.77 -22.83
N LYS A 96 -0.14 19.30 -23.13
CA LYS A 96 1.08 19.03 -22.34
C LYS A 96 1.01 19.65 -20.94
N MET A 97 0.41 20.83 -20.80
CA MET A 97 0.20 21.47 -19.50
C MET A 97 -0.80 20.70 -18.65
N LYS A 98 -1.93 20.29 -19.25
CA LYS A 98 -2.94 19.46 -18.58
C LYS A 98 -2.34 18.14 -18.09
N GLU A 99 -1.61 17.44 -18.95
CA GLU A 99 -0.94 16.19 -18.57
C GLU A 99 0.11 16.41 -17.46
N ARG A 100 0.84 17.52 -17.49
CA ARG A 100 1.79 17.86 -16.43
C ARG A 100 1.08 18.11 -15.09
N GLN A 101 -0.05 18.80 -15.11
CA GLN A 101 -0.88 19.05 -13.93
C GLN A 101 -1.44 17.75 -13.37
N GLU A 102 -2.02 16.90 -14.22
CA GLU A 102 -2.54 15.57 -13.83
C GLU A 102 -1.44 14.71 -13.21
N ARG A 103 -0.27 14.64 -13.84
CA ARG A 103 0.90 13.92 -13.30
C ARG A 103 1.35 14.47 -11.96
N LYS A 104 1.23 15.78 -11.72
CA LYS A 104 1.56 16.40 -10.43
C LYS A 104 0.57 15.97 -9.34
N LEU A 105 -0.74 16.04 -9.64
CA LEU A 105 -1.79 15.62 -8.72
C LEU A 105 -1.65 14.15 -8.32
N VAL A 106 -1.41 13.26 -9.29
CA VAL A 106 -1.19 11.83 -9.01
C VAL A 106 0.02 11.60 -8.12
N LYS A 107 1.13 12.34 -8.34
CA LYS A 107 2.32 12.24 -7.49
C LYS A 107 2.08 12.75 -6.08
N ASP A 108 1.38 13.87 -5.93
CA ASP A 108 1.06 14.44 -4.63
C ASP A 108 0.14 13.50 -3.84
N PHE A 109 -0.86 12.90 -4.49
CA PHE A 109 -1.73 11.89 -3.88
C PHE A 109 -0.96 10.64 -3.47
N ALA A 110 -0.09 10.13 -4.34
CA ALA A 110 0.76 8.97 -4.01
C ALA A 110 1.73 9.27 -2.85
N ARG A 111 2.17 10.53 -2.70
CA ARG A 111 2.98 10.96 -1.55
C ARG A 111 2.14 10.98 -0.27
N GLN A 112 0.93 11.54 -0.30
CA GLN A 112 0.01 11.57 0.84
C GLN A 112 -0.26 10.16 1.39
N LEU A 113 -0.59 9.19 0.52
CA LEU A 113 -0.81 7.80 0.94
C LEU A 113 0.42 7.16 1.61
N LYS A 114 1.63 7.48 1.13
CA LYS A 114 2.87 6.99 1.73
C LYS A 114 3.11 7.62 3.10
N GLU A 115 2.89 8.93 3.23
CA GLU A 115 3.05 9.67 4.48
C GLU A 115 2.06 9.18 5.54
N GLU A 116 0.79 8.98 5.20
CA GLU A 116 -0.22 8.42 6.12
C GLU A 116 0.19 7.04 6.64
N LYS A 117 0.62 6.15 5.73
CA LYS A 117 1.11 4.81 6.11
C LYS A 117 2.36 4.87 6.98
N GLN A 118 3.23 5.85 6.76
CA GLN A 118 4.41 6.07 7.61
C GLN A 118 4.03 6.59 8.99
N ARG A 119 3.14 7.58 9.07
CA ARG A 119 2.63 8.12 10.35
C ARG A 119 1.97 7.03 11.19
N GLU A 120 1.10 6.22 10.60
CA GLU A 120 0.45 5.10 11.31
C GLU A 120 1.48 4.09 11.87
N ARG A 121 2.53 3.79 11.09
CA ARG A 121 3.62 2.91 11.55
C ARG A 121 4.43 3.54 12.67
N GLU A 122 4.74 4.81 12.58
CA GLU A 122 5.47 5.55 13.61
C GLU A 122 4.67 5.65 14.90
N GLU A 123 3.37 5.91 14.84
CA GLU A 123 2.48 5.92 16.00
C GLU A 123 2.42 4.54 16.67
N LYS A 124 2.30 3.46 15.88
CA LYS A 124 2.37 2.09 16.42
C LYS A 124 3.73 1.80 17.08
N LYS A 125 4.83 2.30 16.51
CA LYS A 125 6.17 2.18 17.11
C LYS A 125 6.26 2.96 18.42
N LYS A 126 5.87 4.23 18.43
CA LYS A 126 5.83 5.09 19.62
C LYS A 126 5.00 4.44 20.73
N ARG A 127 3.80 3.94 20.41
CA ARG A 127 2.96 3.22 21.37
C ARG A 127 3.64 1.97 21.95
N ARG A 128 4.34 1.20 21.12
CA ARG A 128 5.11 0.02 21.59
C ARG A 128 6.26 0.43 22.50
N GLU A 129 7.02 1.46 22.11
CA GLU A 129 8.12 1.99 22.91
C GLU A 129 7.64 2.54 24.25
N GLU A 130 6.53 3.28 24.27
CA GLU A 130 5.91 3.76 25.51
C GLU A 130 5.43 2.62 26.38
N ASN A 131 4.76 1.61 25.82
CA ASN A 131 4.34 0.43 26.57
C ASN A 131 5.54 -0.34 27.13
N LEU A 132 6.64 -0.46 26.37
CA LEU A 132 7.87 -1.11 26.82
C LEU A 132 8.50 -0.31 27.96
N LYS A 133 8.59 1.03 27.82
CA LYS A 133 9.08 1.92 28.89
C LYS A 133 8.23 1.79 30.15
N ARG A 134 6.89 1.79 30.02
CA ARG A 134 5.97 1.56 31.14
C ARG A 134 6.18 0.20 31.79
N ARG A 135 6.40 -0.87 31.02
CA ARG A 135 6.73 -2.19 31.57
C ARG A 135 8.04 -2.18 32.34
N LEU A 136 9.10 -1.64 31.77
CA LEU A 136 10.40 -1.53 32.45
C LEU A 136 10.32 -0.70 33.73
N GLU A 137 9.57 0.39 33.72
CA GLU A 137 9.34 1.21 34.91
C GLU A 137 8.46 0.50 35.94
N ASN A 138 7.44 -0.24 35.49
CA ASN A 138 6.58 -1.05 36.36
C ASN A 138 7.35 -2.22 36.95
N GLU A 139 8.24 -2.88 36.22
CA GLU A 139 9.13 -3.91 36.73
C GLU A 139 10.06 -3.34 37.81
N ARG A 140 10.66 -2.18 37.55
CA ARG A 140 11.47 -1.45 38.54
C ARG A 140 10.68 -1.01 39.77
N LYS A 141 9.40 -0.66 39.61
CA LYS A 141 8.51 -0.25 40.72
C LYS A 141 7.91 -1.45 41.48
N ALA A 142 7.61 -2.54 40.77
CA ALA A 142 7.09 -3.79 41.31
C ALA A 142 8.17 -4.56 42.05
N GLU A 143 9.44 -4.35 41.68
CA GLU A 143 10.59 -4.63 42.52
C GLU A 143 10.60 -3.68 43.73
N ILE A 144 9.68 -3.92 44.67
CA ILE A 144 9.58 -3.18 45.93
C ILE A 144 10.77 -3.61 46.80
N VAL A 145 11.87 -2.87 46.69
CA VAL A 145 13.09 -3.11 47.46
C VAL A 145 13.00 -2.45 48.84
N GLN A 146 13.28 -3.23 49.89
CA GLN A 146 13.52 -2.67 51.21
C GLN A 146 14.98 -2.17 51.28
N VAL A 147 15.17 -0.85 51.36
CA VAL A 147 16.51 -0.26 51.43
C VAL A 147 17.15 -0.56 52.80
N ILE A 148 18.20 -1.38 52.80
CA ILE A 148 18.97 -1.69 54.01
C ILE A 148 20.16 -0.73 54.10
N ARG A 149 20.01 0.35 54.88
CA ARG A 149 21.10 1.33 55.11
C ARG A 149 22.26 0.79 55.95
N ASN A 150 22.01 -0.20 56.81
CA ASN A 150 23.03 -0.75 57.70
C ASN A 150 23.33 -2.22 57.33
N PRO A 151 24.55 -2.54 56.82
CA PRO A 151 24.90 -3.88 56.38
C PRO A 151 25.08 -4.88 57.52
N VAL A 152 25.27 -4.42 58.77
CA VAL A 152 25.35 -5.30 59.95
C VAL A 152 24.05 -6.07 60.15
N LYS A 153 22.91 -5.52 59.70
CA LYS A 153 21.61 -6.21 59.78
C LYS A 153 21.57 -7.49 58.94
N LEU A 154 22.21 -7.50 57.76
CA LEU A 154 22.32 -8.71 56.93
C LEU A 154 23.24 -9.75 57.58
N LYS A 155 24.31 -9.29 58.24
CA LYS A 155 25.25 -10.19 58.94
C LYS A 155 24.63 -10.86 60.17
N ARG A 156 23.65 -10.20 60.82
CA ARG A 156 22.92 -10.75 61.97
C ARG A 156 21.73 -11.65 61.57
N ALA A 157 21.34 -11.65 60.30
CA ALA A 157 20.19 -12.43 59.84
C ALA A 157 20.52 -13.93 59.71
N LYS A 158 19.50 -14.78 59.85
CA LYS A 158 19.65 -16.24 59.75
C LYS A 158 19.97 -16.65 58.30
N LYS A 159 20.88 -17.61 58.13
CA LYS A 159 21.34 -18.11 56.81
C LYS A 159 20.21 -18.56 55.87
N LYS A 160 19.09 -19.10 56.39
CA LYS A 160 17.91 -19.47 55.56
C LYS A 160 17.18 -18.25 54.98
N GLN A 161 17.14 -17.14 55.71
CA GLN A 161 16.49 -15.90 55.25
C GLN A 161 17.34 -15.22 54.17
N LEU A 162 18.68 -15.24 54.34
CA LEU A 162 19.62 -14.72 53.34
C LEU A 162 19.51 -15.42 51.98
N ARG A 163 19.08 -16.68 51.93
CA ARG A 163 18.85 -17.42 50.67
C ARG A 163 17.62 -16.94 49.88
N ARG A 164 16.66 -16.28 50.53
CA ARG A 164 15.45 -15.74 49.90
C ARG A 164 15.61 -14.28 49.45
N ILE A 165 16.69 -13.62 49.86
CA ILE A 165 16.94 -12.21 49.58
C ILE A 165 17.74 -12.12 48.29
N GLU A 166 17.14 -11.50 47.27
CA GLU A 166 17.87 -11.02 46.09
C GLU A 166 18.44 -9.63 46.37
N LYS A 167 19.71 -9.41 46.01
CA LYS A 167 20.37 -8.13 46.19
C LYS A 167 20.19 -7.29 44.92
N ARG A 168 19.65 -6.09 45.08
CA ARG A 168 19.41 -5.14 44.00
C ARG A 168 20.06 -3.82 44.36
N ASP A 169 20.84 -3.26 43.43
CA ASP A 169 21.61 -2.04 43.69
C ASP A 169 20.73 -0.80 43.46
N THR A 170 20.32 -0.16 44.55
CA THR A 170 19.51 1.07 44.52
C THR A 170 20.33 2.34 44.83
N LEU A 171 21.65 2.23 44.96
CA LEU A 171 22.53 3.34 45.35
C LEU A 171 22.46 4.53 44.38
N ALA A 172 22.44 4.26 43.07
CA ALA A 172 22.35 5.30 42.05
C ALA A 172 21.04 6.11 42.15
N LEU A 173 19.92 5.46 42.48
CA LEU A 173 18.63 6.14 42.69
C LEU A 173 18.66 7.02 43.95
N LEU A 174 19.27 6.53 45.03
CA LEU A 174 19.44 7.31 46.27
C LEU A 174 20.32 8.55 46.05
N GLN A 175 21.44 8.39 45.34
CA GLN A 175 22.33 9.51 45.01
C GLN A 175 21.64 10.54 44.11
N LYS A 176 20.94 10.09 43.06
CA LYS A 176 20.17 10.97 42.17
C LYS A 176 19.10 11.76 42.93
N HIS A 177 18.35 11.11 43.81
CA HIS A 177 17.34 11.77 44.64
C HIS A 177 17.97 12.76 45.64
N GLN A 178 19.14 12.45 46.21
CA GLN A 178 19.87 13.40 47.06
C GLN A 178 20.35 14.64 46.29
N LEU A 179 20.85 14.47 45.07
CA LEU A 179 21.25 15.59 44.21
C LEU A 179 20.04 16.48 43.86
N GLN A 180 18.90 15.89 43.49
CA GLN A 180 17.66 16.63 43.23
C GLN A 180 17.21 17.46 44.45
N ARG A 181 17.30 16.90 45.66
CA ARG A 181 16.94 17.62 46.89
C ARG A 181 17.91 18.75 47.24
N LYS A 182 19.19 18.65 46.84
CA LYS A 182 20.17 19.73 47.05
C LYS A 182 19.91 20.87 46.06
N VAL A 183 19.73 20.55 44.78
CA VAL A 183 19.40 21.53 43.73
C VAL A 183 18.08 22.25 44.01
N ALA A 184 17.09 21.58 44.60
CA ALA A 184 15.82 22.21 44.98
C ALA A 184 15.89 23.05 46.27
N LYS A 185 17.03 23.01 46.99
CA LYS A 185 17.25 23.73 48.26
C LYS A 185 18.20 24.93 48.08
N GLU A 186 18.97 24.93 47.00
CA GLU A 186 19.68 26.10 46.46
C GLU A 186 18.71 26.98 45.65
#